data_AF-A0A7W1KZ88-F1
#
_entry.id   AF-A0A7W1KZ88-F1
#
_cell.length_a   1.000
_cell.length_b   1.000
_cell.length_c   1.000
_cell.angle_alpha   90.00
_cell.angle_beta   90.00
_cell.angle_gamma   90.00
#
_symmetry.space_group_name_H-M   'P 1'
#
loop_
_entity.id
_entity.type
_entity.pdbx_description
1 polymer ?
#
loop_
_entity_poly.entity_id
_entity_poly.type
_entity_poly.pdbx_seq_one_letter_code
_entity_poly.pdbx_strand_id
1 'polypeptide(L)'
;MRREVEETAPEMITVRACKFDGAEHRRWHARLRNRLDSLLILDARFEEEIRHPQLGTIARGTLSVEYYWLDRWYNVFRFHEPAGRLRNYYCNINLPPTFDGRVLSYIDLDMDILVSPDLS
;
A
#
# COMPACT_ATOMS: atom_id res chain seq x y z
N MET A 1 -15.61 -34.64 13.94
CA MET A 1 -14.19 -34.27 13.78
C MET A 1 -14.16 -32.84 13.26
N ARG A 2 -14.05 -31.84 14.15
CA ARG A 2 -13.94 -30.42 13.76
C ARG A 2 -12.49 -30.21 13.35
N ARG A 3 -12.24 -29.80 12.09
CA ARG A 3 -10.92 -29.34 11.68
C ARG A 3 -10.67 -28.02 12.39
N GLU A 4 -9.71 -28.00 13.31
CA GLU A 4 -9.09 -26.77 13.78
C GLU A 4 -8.46 -26.10 12.56
N VAL A 5 -8.94 -24.90 12.24
CA VAL A 5 -8.26 -24.03 11.29
C VAL A 5 -7.06 -23.51 12.06
N GLU A 6 -5.87 -24.02 11.75
CA GLU A 6 -4.62 -23.37 12.15
C GLU A 6 -4.65 -21.95 11.56
N GLU A 7 -4.87 -20.95 12.40
CA GLU A 7 -4.62 -19.55 12.04
C GLU A 7 -3.10 -19.39 11.87
N THR A 8 -2.61 -19.70 10.67
CA THR A 8 -1.28 -19.30 10.25
C THR A 8 -1.15 -17.79 10.43
N ALA A 9 -0.11 -17.37 11.14
CA ALA A 9 0.18 -15.95 11.36
C ALA A 9 0.13 -15.20 10.02
N PRO A 10 -0.43 -13.98 10.00
CA PRO A 10 -0.58 -13.22 8.77
C PRO A 10 0.75 -13.03 8.06
N GLU A 11 0.80 -13.31 6.76
CA GLU A 11 2.00 -13.14 5.96
C GLU A 11 2.33 -11.64 5.84
N MET A 12 3.39 -11.21 6.50
CA MET A 12 3.85 -9.83 6.49
C MET A 12 4.84 -9.60 5.34
N ILE A 13 4.57 -8.57 4.56
CA ILE A 13 5.38 -8.07 3.45
C ILE A 13 6.06 -6.77 3.88
N THR A 14 7.34 -6.63 3.55
CA THR A 14 8.05 -5.35 3.65
C THR A 14 7.93 -4.64 2.32
N VAL A 15 7.36 -3.44 2.33
CA VAL A 15 7.28 -2.59 1.14
C VAL A 15 8.42 -1.57 1.17
N ARG A 16 9.13 -1.44 0.05
CA ARG A 16 10.23 -0.49 -0.15
C ARG A 16 9.93 0.39 -1.36
N ALA A 17 9.78 1.68 -1.12
CA ALA A 17 9.69 2.69 -2.17
C ALA A 17 11.04 3.40 -2.29
N CYS A 18 11.68 3.30 -3.45
CA CYS A 18 12.95 3.95 -3.75
C CYS A 18 12.75 5.12 -4.73
N LYS A 19 13.64 6.11 -4.73
CA LYS A 19 13.73 7.13 -5.78
C LYS A 19 14.40 6.58 -7.02
N PHE A 20 14.37 7.35 -8.10
CA PHE A 20 14.92 6.97 -9.41
C PHE A 20 16.42 6.62 -9.36
N ASP A 21 17.18 7.22 -8.45
CA ASP A 21 18.59 6.90 -8.20
C ASP A 21 18.82 5.60 -7.38
N GLY A 22 17.74 4.93 -6.99
CA GLY A 22 17.75 3.71 -6.18
C GLY A 22 17.80 3.96 -4.66
N ALA A 23 17.88 5.22 -4.20
CA ALA A 23 17.87 5.53 -2.78
C ALA A 23 16.51 5.20 -2.16
N GLU A 24 16.50 4.52 -1.01
CA GLU A 24 15.26 4.20 -0.31
C GLU A 24 14.62 5.48 0.26
N HIS A 25 13.39 5.75 -0.15
CA HIS A 25 12.61 6.90 0.28
C HIS A 25 11.66 6.56 1.43
N ARG A 26 10.98 5.40 1.33
CA ARG A 26 10.02 4.93 2.34
C ARG A 26 10.09 3.42 2.51
N ARG A 27 9.80 2.98 3.73
CA ARG A 27 9.66 1.59 4.11
C ARG A 27 8.51 1.43 5.08
N TRP A 28 7.69 0.40 4.87
CA TRP A 28 6.65 0.02 5.82
C TRP A 28 6.36 -1.48 5.75
N HIS A 29 5.61 -1.96 6.73
CA HIS A 29 5.13 -3.34 6.78
C HIS A 29 3.64 -3.38 6.48
N ALA A 30 3.24 -4.34 5.66
CA ALA A 30 1.86 -4.56 5.28
C ALA A 30 1.54 -6.06 5.32
N ARG A 31 0.32 -6.41 5.69
CA ARG A 31 -0.15 -7.79 5.64
C ARG A 31 -0.59 -8.12 4.22
N LEU A 32 -0.13 -9.25 3.67
CA LEU A 32 -0.69 -9.78 2.44
C LEU A 32 -2.15 -10.17 2.66
N ARG A 33 -3.08 -9.51 1.96
CA ARG A 33 -4.50 -9.84 1.97
C ARG A 33 -4.83 -10.87 0.90
N ASN A 34 -4.32 -10.68 -0.32
CA ASN A 34 -4.59 -11.57 -1.44
C ASN A 34 -3.50 -11.43 -2.53
N ARG A 35 -3.38 -12.46 -3.37
CA ARG A 35 -2.56 -12.45 -4.58
C ARG A 35 -3.36 -13.06 -5.73
N LEU A 36 -3.48 -12.31 -6.83
CA LEU A 36 -4.22 -12.71 -8.04
C LEU A 36 -3.35 -12.39 -9.25
N ASP A 37 -2.78 -13.41 -9.89
CA ASP A 37 -1.85 -13.26 -11.00
C ASP A 37 -0.70 -12.27 -10.68
N SER A 38 -0.68 -11.12 -11.34
CA SER A 38 0.28 -10.03 -11.12
C SER A 38 -0.10 -9.07 -9.98
N LEU A 39 -1.33 -9.13 -9.47
CA LEU A 39 -1.83 -8.23 -8.42
C LEU A 39 -1.55 -8.78 -7.02
N LEU A 40 -0.89 -7.96 -6.20
CA LEU A 40 -0.78 -8.10 -4.76
C LEU A 40 -1.69 -7.07 -4.09
N ILE A 41 -2.51 -7.54 -3.15
CA ILE A 41 -3.37 -6.70 -2.31
C ILE A 41 -2.83 -6.76 -0.90
N LEU A 42 -2.41 -5.62 -0.36
CA LEU A 42 -1.85 -5.51 0.99
C LEU A 42 -2.75 -4.65 1.89
N ASP A 43 -2.72 -4.95 3.18
CA ASP A 43 -3.31 -4.13 4.23
C ASP A 43 -2.22 -3.54 5.11
N ALA A 44 -2.09 -2.22 5.13
CA ALA A 44 -1.19 -1.49 6.03
C ALA A 44 -1.97 -0.55 6.94
N ARG A 45 -1.35 -0.14 8.05
CA ARG A 45 -1.91 0.84 8.98
C ARG A 45 -0.88 1.91 9.27
N PHE A 46 -1.32 3.17 9.25
CA PHE A 46 -0.48 4.27 9.70
C PHE A 46 -0.34 4.20 11.22
N GLU A 47 0.87 3.92 11.70
CA GLU A 47 1.18 3.84 13.14
C GLU A 47 1.31 5.23 13.80
N GLU A 48 1.52 6.25 12.98
CA GLU A 48 1.69 7.63 13.38
C GLU A 48 0.82 8.56 12.54
N GLU A 49 0.59 9.78 13.03
CA GLU A 49 -0.03 10.84 12.22
C GLU A 49 1.01 11.40 11.24
N ILE A 50 0.63 11.53 9.97
CA ILE A 50 1.48 12.09 8.93
C ILE A 50 0.86 13.37 8.38
N ARG A 51 1.65 14.43 8.30
CA ARG A 51 1.28 15.67 7.61
C ARG A 51 1.88 15.65 6.22
N HIS A 52 1.02 15.57 5.21
CA HIS A 52 1.43 15.53 3.81
C HIS A 52 1.01 16.82 3.08
N PRO A 53 1.85 17.43 2.23
CA PRO A 53 1.51 18.67 1.55
C PRO A 53 0.25 18.56 0.68
N GLN A 54 0.12 17.46 -0.08
CA GLN A 54 -1.01 17.24 -0.99
C GLN A 54 -2.17 16.44 -0.37
N LEU A 55 -1.88 15.54 0.58
CA LEU A 55 -2.89 14.67 1.16
C LEU A 55 -3.49 15.29 2.43
N GLY A 56 -2.94 16.38 2.96
CA GLY A 56 -3.30 16.90 4.27
C GLY A 56 -2.87 15.94 5.40
N THR A 57 -3.58 16.00 6.53
CA THR A 57 -3.29 15.13 7.69
C THR A 57 -3.86 13.73 7.48
N ILE A 58 -3.00 12.73 7.53
CA ILE A 58 -3.36 11.32 7.60
C ILE A 58 -3.29 10.92 9.08
N ALA A 59 -4.45 10.66 9.69
CA ALA A 59 -4.53 10.35 11.11
C ALA A 59 -3.85 9.00 11.42
N ARG A 60 -3.25 8.89 12.62
CA ARG A 60 -2.84 7.59 13.17
C ARG A 60 -4.02 6.63 13.17
N GLY A 61 -3.77 5.40 12.72
CA GLY A 61 -4.76 4.34 12.63
C GLY A 61 -5.53 4.33 11.31
N THR A 62 -5.26 5.26 10.38
CA THR A 62 -5.76 5.19 9.00
C THR A 62 -5.37 3.83 8.41
N LEU A 63 -6.33 3.15 7.76
CA LEU A 63 -6.10 1.91 7.05
C LEU A 63 -5.76 2.23 5.59
N SER A 64 -4.75 1.54 5.06
CA SER A 64 -4.40 1.54 3.65
C SER A 64 -4.66 0.16 3.07
N VAL A 65 -5.56 0.08 2.07
CA VAL A 65 -5.63 -1.09 1.19
C VAL A 65 -4.84 -0.76 -0.06
N GLU A 66 -3.79 -1.53 -0.31
CA GLU A 66 -2.76 -1.22 -1.29
C GLU A 66 -2.82 -2.24 -2.43
N TYR A 67 -2.86 -1.75 -3.67
CA TYR A 67 -2.94 -2.54 -4.87
C TYR A 67 -1.67 -2.36 -5.68
N TYR A 68 -0.90 -3.44 -5.82
CA TYR A 68 0.35 -3.48 -6.58
C TYR A 68 0.25 -4.47 -7.71
N TRP A 69 0.34 -3.99 -8.94
CA TRP A 69 0.45 -4.86 -10.11
C TRP A 69 1.92 -4.99 -10.51
N LEU A 70 2.45 -6.20 -10.51
CA LEU A 70 3.84 -6.52 -10.87
C LEU A 70 4.16 -6.24 -12.36
N ASP A 71 3.13 -5.98 -13.16
CA ASP A 71 3.21 -5.72 -14.60
C ASP A 71 2.69 -4.33 -15.00
N ARG A 72 2.45 -3.42 -14.03
CA ARG A 72 2.00 -2.05 -14.31
C ARG A 72 2.88 -1.01 -13.65
N TRP A 73 2.83 0.18 -14.22
CA TRP A 73 3.64 1.34 -13.83
C TRP A 73 2.91 2.23 -12.80
N TYR A 74 2.09 1.62 -11.95
CA TYR A 74 1.40 2.33 -10.88
C TYR A 74 0.94 1.39 -9.78
N ASN A 75 0.75 1.95 -8.59
CA ASN A 75 0.06 1.33 -7.48
C ASN A 75 -1.04 2.26 -6.99
N VAL A 76 -2.12 1.67 -6.46
CA VAL A 76 -3.25 2.44 -5.92
C VAL A 76 -3.38 2.14 -4.44
N PHE A 77 -3.50 3.18 -3.63
CA PHE A 77 -3.86 3.08 -2.22
C PHE A 77 -5.27 3.59 -2.03
N ARG A 78 -6.07 2.82 -1.31
CA ARG A 78 -7.40 3.22 -0.85
C ARG A 78 -7.32 3.45 0.65
N PHE A 79 -7.42 4.71 1.06
CA PHE A 79 -7.32 5.08 2.46
C PHE A 79 -8.68 5.14 3.14
N HIS A 80 -8.79 4.58 4.34
CA HIS A 80 -9.93 4.71 5.22
C HIS A 80 -9.51 5.36 6.52
N GLU A 81 -10.29 6.35 6.96
CA GLU A 81 -10.15 6.92 8.29
C GLU A 81 -10.19 5.83 9.38
N PRO A 82 -9.65 6.07 10.58
CA PRO A 82 -9.71 5.09 11.68
C PRO A 82 -11.13 4.58 11.99
N ALA A 83 -12.15 5.41 11.75
CA ALA A 83 -13.57 5.07 11.90
C ALA A 83 -14.18 4.30 10.70
N GLY A 84 -13.38 3.96 9.69
CA GLY A 84 -13.78 3.15 8.52
C GLY A 84 -14.35 3.94 7.33
N ARG A 85 -14.54 5.25 7.44
CA ARG A 85 -14.99 6.10 6.32
C ARG A 85 -13.92 6.16 5.23
N LEU A 86 -14.31 6.01 3.96
CA LEU A 86 -13.40 6.24 2.83
C LEU A 86 -12.88 7.68 2.87
N ARG A 87 -11.56 7.82 2.84
CA ARG A 87 -10.86 9.11 2.88
C ARG A 87 -10.58 9.62 1.46
N ASN A 88 -9.90 8.82 0.65
CA ASN A 88 -9.52 9.11 -0.73
C ASN A 88 -8.88 7.87 -1.38
N TYR A 89 -8.63 7.95 -2.69
CA TYR A 89 -7.68 7.09 -3.39
C TYR A 89 -6.42 7.88 -3.72
N TYR A 90 -5.29 7.20 -3.79
CA TYR A 90 -3.99 7.75 -4.15
C TYR A 90 -3.33 6.81 -5.14
N CYS A 91 -3.07 7.27 -6.35
CA CYS A 91 -2.39 6.51 -7.39
C CYS A 91 -0.99 7.07 -7.56
N ASN A 92 0.02 6.28 -7.24
CA ASN A 92 1.43 6.66 -7.48
C ASN A 92 1.91 6.01 -8.78
N ILE A 93 2.54 6.79 -9.64
CA ILE A 93 3.20 6.31 -10.85
C ILE A 93 4.61 5.83 -10.50
N ASN A 94 4.90 4.57 -10.85
CA ASN A 94 6.14 3.89 -10.49
C ASN A 94 6.70 3.06 -11.67
N LEU A 95 7.94 2.57 -11.54
CA LEU A 95 8.36 1.43 -12.35
C LEU A 95 7.69 0.15 -11.82
N PRO A 96 7.42 -0.85 -12.69
CA PRO A 96 6.84 -2.12 -12.26
C PRO A 96 7.55 -2.71 -11.04
N PRO A 97 6.82 -3.01 -9.95
CA PRO A 97 7.42 -3.53 -8.74
C PRO A 97 8.04 -4.90 -8.94
N THR A 98 9.10 -5.19 -8.18
CA THR A 98 9.61 -6.54 -7.99
C THR A 98 9.12 -7.11 -6.67
N PHE A 99 8.94 -8.43 -6.61
CA PHE A 99 8.50 -9.13 -5.41
C PHE A 99 9.20 -10.48 -5.27
N ASP A 100 9.90 -10.70 -4.15
CA ASP A 100 10.65 -11.93 -3.87
C ASP A 100 9.90 -12.92 -2.94
N GLY A 101 8.64 -12.61 -2.59
CA GLY A 101 7.85 -13.36 -1.61
C GLY A 101 7.82 -12.72 -0.22
N ARG A 102 8.74 -11.82 0.11
CA ARG A 102 8.81 -11.12 1.42
C ARG A 102 8.97 -9.62 1.29
N VAL A 103 9.63 -9.16 0.25
CA VAL A 103 9.92 -7.76 -0.03
C VAL A 103 9.32 -7.38 -1.36
N LEU A 104 8.43 -6.39 -1.33
CA LEU A 104 7.95 -5.69 -2.52
C LEU A 104 8.73 -4.39 -2.66
N SER A 105 9.41 -4.20 -3.80
CA SER A 105 10.22 -3.02 -4.06
C SER A 105 9.79 -2.34 -5.35
N TYR A 106 9.70 -1.02 -5.35
CA TYR A 106 9.43 -0.25 -6.56
C TYR A 106 10.21 1.07 -6.58
N ILE A 107 10.37 1.62 -7.78
CA ILE A 107 10.95 2.95 -8.02
C ILE A 107 9.79 3.93 -8.21
N ASP A 108 9.69 4.89 -7.30
CA ASP A 108 8.76 6.01 -7.30
C ASP A 108 9.19 7.07 -8.33
N LEU A 109 8.27 7.51 -9.18
CA LEU A 109 8.56 8.48 -10.25
C LEU A 109 8.10 9.91 -9.90
N ASP A 110 7.84 10.20 -8.61
CA ASP A 110 7.44 11.51 -8.10
C ASP A 110 6.18 12.09 -8.77
N MET A 111 5.29 11.22 -9.26
CA MET A 111 4.05 11.61 -9.92
C MET A 111 2.86 10.85 -9.35
N ASP A 112 1.88 11.60 -8.87
CA ASP A 112 0.73 11.05 -8.15
C ASP A 112 -0.59 11.66 -8.64
N ILE A 113 -1.65 10.86 -8.54
CA ILE A 113 -3.02 11.28 -8.75
C ILE A 113 -3.79 11.07 -7.45
N LEU A 114 -4.40 12.13 -6.95
CA LEU A 114 -5.31 12.10 -5.81
C LEU A 114 -6.74 12.12 -6.31
N VAL A 115 -7.55 11.17 -5.83
CA VAL A 115 -8.98 11.08 -6.18
C VAL A 115 -9.83 11.09 -4.92
N SER A 116 -10.81 11.97 -4.88
CA SER A 116 -11.74 12.12 -3.75
C SER A 116 -12.71 10.93 -3.65
N PRO A 117 -13.41 10.74 -2.51
CA PRO A 117 -14.40 9.67 -2.35
C PRO A 117 -15.54 9.67 -3.39
N ASP A 118 -15.87 10.82 -3.94
CA ASP A 118 -16.88 11.04 -4.99
C ASP A 118 -16.31 10.89 -6.42
N LEU A 119 -15.05 10.45 -6.54
CA LEU A 119 -14.32 10.25 -7.78
C LEU A 119 -13.99 11.54 -8.56
N SER A 120 -14.03 12.70 -7.89
CA SER A 120 -13.47 13.95 -8.42
C SER A 120 -11.94 13.93 -8.46
#